data_AF-A0A661P691-F1
#
_entry.id   AF-A0A661P691-F1
#
_cell.length_a   1.000
_cell.length_b   1.000
_cell.length_c   1.000
_cell.angle_alpha   90.00
_cell.angle_beta   90.00
_cell.angle_gamma   90.00
#
_symmetry.space_group_name_H-M   'P 1'
#
loop_
_entity.id
_entity.type
_entity.pdbx_description
1 polymer ?
#
loop_
_entity_poly.entity_id
_entity_poly.type
_entity_poly.pdbx_seq_one_letter_code
_entity_poly.pdbx_strand_id
1 'polypeptide(L)'
;MISCKQEALRWVHRYAIGGAALAAFPIPVSTTNSLAALETYMMKVIGDIYSDSPTGTMVAAAGGSFALGGMALKQMVLQASYAVPGFGIPIRIAIAGGTIEVLGRAIINHYERKHPRKVWSAAAG
;
A
#
# COMPACT_ATOMS: atom_id res chain seq x y z
N MET A 1 -6.43 6.99 -24.28
CA MET A 1 -5.40 6.03 -23.81
C MET A 1 -5.07 6.37 -22.38
N ILE A 2 -5.19 5.42 -21.47
CA ILE A 2 -4.85 5.59 -20.05
C ILE A 2 -3.45 4.99 -19.87
N SER A 3 -2.56 5.64 -19.12
CA SER A 3 -1.25 5.05 -18.81
C SER A 3 -1.37 4.01 -17.70
N CYS A 4 -0.48 3.00 -17.67
CA CYS A 4 -0.41 2.04 -16.56
C CYS A 4 -0.29 2.77 -15.21
N LYS A 5 0.44 3.90 -15.18
CA LYS A 5 0.56 4.78 -14.02
C LYS A 5 -0.79 5.34 -13.54
N GLN A 6 -1.62 5.83 -14.45
CA GLN A 6 -2.92 6.40 -14.09
C GLN A 6 -3.88 5.34 -13.56
N GLU A 7 -3.88 4.15 -14.14
CA GLU A 7 -4.72 3.05 -13.68
C GLU A 7 -4.25 2.53 -12.32
N ALA A 8 -2.93 2.35 -12.13
CA ALA A 8 -2.37 1.97 -10.85
C ALA A 8 -2.65 3.02 -9.76
N LEU A 9 -2.56 4.32 -10.06
CA LEU A 9 -2.91 5.38 -9.11
C LEU A 9 -4.40 5.36 -8.74
N ARG A 10 -5.30 5.12 -9.71
CA ARG A 10 -6.74 4.98 -9.44
C ARG A 10 -7.03 3.79 -8.52
N TRP A 11 -6.38 2.66 -8.78
CA TRP A 11 -6.53 1.47 -7.94
C TRP A 11 -6.01 1.73 -6.52
N VAL A 12 -4.80 2.28 -6.37
CA VAL A 12 -4.21 2.63 -5.07
C VAL A 12 -5.11 3.60 -4.30
N HIS A 13 -5.65 4.63 -4.96
CA HIS A 13 -6.50 5.60 -4.29
C HIS A 13 -7.81 4.97 -3.79
N ARG A 14 -8.46 4.11 -4.58
CA ARG A 14 -9.64 3.33 -4.13
C ARG A 14 -9.29 2.40 -2.98
N TYR A 15 -8.12 1.76 -3.06
CA TYR A 15 -7.64 0.85 -2.03
C TYR A 15 -7.29 1.57 -0.73
N ALA A 16 -6.73 2.78 -0.81
CA ALA A 16 -6.46 3.64 0.34
C ALA A 16 -7.75 4.10 1.04
N ILE A 17 -8.79 4.44 0.28
CA ILE A 17 -10.11 4.76 0.84
C ILE A 17 -10.70 3.54 1.57
N GLY A 18 -10.61 2.34 0.96
CA GLY A 18 -11.06 1.09 1.58
C GLY A 18 -10.28 0.71 2.84
N GLY A 19 -8.95 0.84 2.81
CA GLY A 19 -8.07 0.59 3.96
C GLY A 19 -8.26 1.61 5.09
N ALA A 20 -8.51 2.88 4.76
CA ALA A 20 -8.83 3.93 5.72
C ALA A 20 -10.18 3.67 6.42
N ALA A 21 -11.19 3.17 5.69
CA ALA A 21 -12.47 2.77 6.26
C ALA A 21 -12.32 1.58 7.23
N LEU A 22 -11.46 0.61 6.89
CA LEU A 22 -11.12 -0.53 7.77
C LEU A 22 -10.37 -0.08 9.04
N ALA A 23 -9.52 0.94 8.95
CA ALA A 23 -8.82 1.52 10.10
C ALA A 23 -9.74 2.28 11.08
N ALA A 24 -10.96 2.63 10.67
CA ALA A 24 -11.99 3.17 11.55
C ALA A 24 -12.54 2.13 12.53
N PHE A 25 -12.47 0.83 12.16
CA PHE A 25 -12.83 -0.25 13.06
C PHE A 25 -11.61 -0.65 13.92
N PRO A 26 -11.76 -0.77 15.25
CA PRO A 26 -10.69 -1.21 16.13
C PRO A 26 -10.49 -2.72 15.97
N ILE A 27 -9.94 -3.16 14.83
CA ILE A 27 -9.58 -4.55 14.61
C ILE A 27 -8.25 -4.80 15.33
N PRO A 28 -8.20 -5.66 16.37
CA PRO A 28 -7.00 -5.83 17.20
C PRO A 28 -5.85 -6.60 16.53
N VAL A 29 -5.97 -6.96 15.25
CA VAL A 29 -5.24 -8.11 14.70
C VAL A 29 -4.25 -7.67 13.63
N SER A 30 -2.96 -7.76 13.98
CA SER A 30 -1.85 -8.06 13.07
C SER A 30 -1.26 -6.93 12.20
N THR A 31 -0.92 -5.78 12.78
CA THR A 31 -0.28 -4.64 12.06
C THR A 31 1.04 -4.95 11.31
N THR A 32 1.64 -6.13 11.50
CA THR A 32 2.90 -6.51 10.83
C THR A 32 2.68 -7.49 9.69
N ASN A 33 1.99 -8.59 9.93
CA ASN A 33 1.79 -9.61 8.89
C ASN A 33 0.67 -9.21 7.93
N SER A 34 -0.36 -8.48 8.40
CA SER A 34 -1.44 -8.02 7.52
C SER A 34 -0.97 -6.89 6.61
N LEU A 35 -0.15 -5.95 7.11
CA LEU A 35 0.47 -4.92 6.27
C LEU A 35 1.42 -5.54 5.25
N ALA A 36 2.30 -6.44 5.66
CA ALA A 36 3.23 -7.09 4.72
C ALA A 36 2.48 -7.89 3.63
N ALA A 37 1.41 -8.62 4.00
CA ALA A 37 0.56 -9.32 3.04
C ALA A 37 -0.18 -8.36 2.10
N LEU A 38 -0.66 -7.23 2.62
CA LEU A 38 -1.36 -6.22 1.85
C LEU A 38 -0.41 -5.49 0.88
N GLU A 39 0.78 -5.15 1.32
CA GLU A 39 1.79 -4.46 0.50
C GLU A 39 2.38 -5.37 -0.58
N THR A 40 2.60 -6.66 -0.28
CA THR A 40 2.97 -7.66 -1.29
C THR A 40 1.86 -7.90 -2.30
N TYR A 41 0.60 -7.89 -1.87
CA TYR A 41 -0.55 -7.94 -2.77
C TYR A 41 -0.63 -6.70 -3.67
N MET A 42 -0.43 -5.50 -3.12
CA MET A 42 -0.35 -4.26 -3.92
C MET A 42 0.77 -4.34 -4.96
N MET A 43 1.94 -4.85 -4.58
CA MET A 43 3.07 -4.99 -5.50
C MET A 43 2.77 -5.97 -6.64
N LYS A 44 2.06 -7.06 -6.33
CA LYS A 44 1.58 -8.01 -7.35
C LYS A 44 0.58 -7.35 -8.30
N VAL A 45 -0.47 -6.71 -7.78
CA VAL A 45 -1.51 -6.08 -8.61
C VAL A 45 -0.93 -4.96 -9.48
N ILE A 46 -0.06 -4.12 -8.94
CA ILE A 46 0.60 -3.06 -9.72
C ILE A 46 1.54 -3.69 -10.76
N GLY A 47 2.30 -4.72 -10.41
CA GLY A 47 3.11 -5.48 -11.37
C GLY A 47 2.27 -6.05 -12.52
N ASP A 48 1.10 -6.60 -12.23
CA ASP A 48 0.16 -7.13 -13.23
C ASP A 48 -0.36 -6.01 -14.16
N ILE A 49 -0.69 -4.83 -13.61
CA ILE A 49 -1.07 -3.63 -14.42
C ILE A 49 0.05 -3.22 -15.39
N TYR A 50 1.31 -3.41 -15.00
CA TYR A 50 2.48 -3.16 -15.84
C TYR A 50 2.90 -4.39 -16.65
N SER A 51 2.16 -5.50 -16.61
CA SER A 51 2.50 -6.80 -17.24
C SER A 51 3.90 -7.30 -16.86
N ASP A 52 4.32 -7.03 -15.63
CA ASP A 52 5.63 -7.36 -15.06
C ASP A 52 5.44 -7.79 -13.60
N SER A 53 4.82 -8.97 -13.44
CA SER A 53 4.53 -9.54 -12.13
C SER A 53 5.85 -9.79 -11.37
N PRO A 54 5.95 -9.36 -10.10
CA PRO A 54 7.18 -9.50 -9.33
C PRO A 54 7.50 -10.98 -9.07
N THR A 55 8.77 -11.36 -9.24
CA THR A 55 9.27 -12.71 -8.90
C THR A 55 9.09 -12.98 -7.39
N GLY A 56 8.84 -14.24 -7.01
CA GLY A 56 8.62 -14.61 -5.60
C GLY A 56 9.73 -14.17 -4.63
N THR A 57 10.98 -14.06 -5.10
CA THR A 57 12.11 -13.52 -4.33
C THR A 57 12.01 -12.02 -4.08
N MET A 58 11.55 -11.22 -5.05
CA MET A 58 11.25 -9.80 -4.87
C MET A 58 10.08 -9.61 -3.89
N VAL A 59 9.06 -10.45 -3.99
CA VAL A 59 7.91 -10.43 -3.08
C VAL A 59 8.36 -10.75 -1.64
N ALA A 60 9.22 -11.74 -1.45
CA ALA A 60 9.77 -12.08 -0.14
C ALA A 60 10.67 -10.98 0.44
N ALA A 61 11.56 -10.40 -0.38
CA ALA A 61 12.42 -9.30 0.03
C ALA A 61 11.60 -8.05 0.41
N ALA A 62 10.62 -7.68 -0.42
CA ALA A 62 9.71 -6.60 -0.14
C ALA A 62 8.88 -6.89 1.12
N GLY A 63 8.34 -8.09 1.26
CA GLY A 63 7.61 -8.53 2.46
C GLY A 63 8.42 -8.40 3.75
N GLY A 64 9.73 -8.70 3.71
CA GLY A 64 10.62 -8.48 4.85
C GLY A 64 10.81 -7.00 5.20
N SER A 65 11.04 -6.15 4.20
CA SER A 65 11.14 -4.69 4.38
C SER A 65 9.84 -4.10 4.91
N PHE A 66 8.71 -4.58 4.41
CA PHE A 66 7.36 -4.17 4.78
C PHE A 66 6.98 -4.65 6.19
N ALA A 67 7.41 -5.84 6.61
CA ALA A 67 7.23 -6.30 7.99
C ALA A 67 7.97 -5.38 8.99
N LEU A 68 9.20 -4.97 8.68
CA LEU A 68 9.94 -4.00 9.50
C LEU A 68 9.28 -2.61 9.47
N GLY A 69 8.85 -2.15 8.30
CA GLY A 69 8.11 -0.90 8.14
C GLY A 69 6.80 -0.87 8.94
N GLY A 70 6.05 -1.98 8.94
CA GLY A 70 4.81 -2.15 9.70
C GLY A 70 5.04 -2.09 11.22
N MET A 71 6.17 -2.60 11.73
CA MET A 71 6.54 -2.43 13.14
C MET A 71 6.82 -0.97 13.48
N ALA A 72 7.58 -0.26 12.64
CA ALA A 72 7.89 1.15 12.84
C ALA A 72 6.60 2.00 12.82
N LEU A 73 5.72 1.73 11.85
CA LEU A 73 4.45 2.43 11.72
C LEU A 73 3.55 2.19 12.94
N LYS A 74 3.48 0.94 13.44
CA LYS A 74 2.71 0.62 14.65
C LYS A 74 3.17 1.47 15.84
N GLN A 75 4.48 1.62 16.03
CA GLN A 75 5.03 2.44 17.10
C GLN A 75 4.65 3.92 16.93
N MET A 76 4.76 4.46 15.71
CA MET A 76 4.34 5.82 15.42
C MET A 76 2.84 6.04 15.65
N VAL A 77 1.99 5.09 15.22
CA VAL A 77 0.54 5.15 15.43
C VAL A 77 0.20 5.13 16.92
N LEU A 78 0.86 4.27 17.71
CA LEU A 78 0.65 4.22 19.15
C LEU A 78 1.06 5.54 19.81
N GLN A 79 2.27 6.03 19.51
CA GLN A 79 2.74 7.31 20.05
C GLN A 79 1.81 8.47 19.68
N ALA A 80 1.39 8.57 18.40
CA ALA A 80 0.48 9.61 17.94
C ALA A 80 -0.92 9.48 18.56
N SER A 81 -1.43 8.25 18.72
CA SER A 81 -2.75 7.99 19.34
C SER A 81 -2.77 8.35 20.83
N TYR A 82 -1.67 8.14 21.55
CA TYR A 82 -1.56 8.47 22.98
C TYR A 82 -1.24 9.95 23.22
N ALA A 83 -0.65 10.65 22.24
CA ALA A 83 -0.36 12.07 22.35
C ALA A 83 -1.63 12.95 22.36
N VAL A 84 -2.73 12.51 21.74
CA VAL A 84 -3.98 13.26 21.69
C VAL A 84 -5.15 12.40 22.22
N PRO A 85 -5.50 12.52 23.51
CA PRO A 85 -6.64 11.79 24.07
C PRO A 85 -7.94 12.16 23.34
N GLY A 86 -8.71 11.14 22.94
CA GLY A 86 -9.98 11.30 22.20
C GLY A 86 -9.85 11.33 20.66
N PHE A 87 -8.65 11.52 20.10
CA PHE A 87 -8.43 11.60 18.65
C PHE A 87 -7.70 10.38 18.05
N GLY A 88 -7.53 9.29 18.82
CA GLY A 88 -6.81 8.11 18.35
C GLY A 88 -7.39 7.47 17.08
N ILE A 89 -8.73 7.46 16.91
CA ILE A 89 -9.39 6.90 15.72
C ILE A 89 -9.09 7.71 14.45
N PRO A 90 -9.35 9.03 14.38
CA PRO A 90 -9.03 9.81 13.19
C PRO A 90 -7.53 9.81 12.87
N ILE A 91 -6.66 9.76 13.88
CA ILE A 91 -5.21 9.62 13.69
C ILE A 91 -4.87 8.27 13.03
N ARG A 92 -5.47 7.17 13.49
CA ARG A 92 -5.27 5.84 12.89
C ARG A 92 -5.77 5.78 11.44
N ILE A 93 -6.92 6.36 11.16
CA ILE A 93 -7.49 6.45 9.80
C ILE A 93 -6.55 7.23 8.88
N ALA A 94 -6.08 8.40 9.33
CA ALA A 94 -5.19 9.26 8.56
C ALA A 94 -3.85 8.58 8.27
N ILE A 95 -3.26 7.94 9.28
CA ILE A 95 -1.99 7.23 9.11
C ILE A 95 -2.17 6.04 8.16
N ALA A 96 -3.21 5.22 8.33
CA ALA A 96 -3.46 4.06 7.48
C ALA A 96 -3.72 4.44 6.01
N GLY A 97 -4.56 5.45 5.77
CA GLY A 97 -4.81 5.95 4.41
C GLY A 97 -3.54 6.53 3.79
N GLY A 98 -2.80 7.33 4.57
CA GLY A 98 -1.56 7.95 4.13
C GLY A 98 -0.47 6.94 3.78
N THR A 99 -0.27 5.89 4.58
CA THR A 99 0.74 4.88 4.26
C THR A 99 0.40 4.09 3.01
N ILE A 100 -0.86 3.68 2.82
CA ILE A 100 -1.26 2.96 1.60
C ILE A 100 -1.00 3.81 0.36
N GLU A 101 -1.31 5.11 0.38
CA GLU A 101 -1.02 5.99 -0.76
C GLU A 101 0.48 6.17 -1.01
N VAL A 102 1.27 6.38 0.05
CA VAL A 102 2.73 6.56 -0.06
C VAL A 102 3.39 5.30 -0.61
N LEU A 103 3.04 4.13 -0.07
CA LEU A 103 3.56 2.83 -0.52
C LEU A 103 3.15 2.53 -1.96
N GLY A 104 1.87 2.73 -2.30
CA GLY A 104 1.38 2.54 -3.65
C GLY A 104 2.10 3.46 -4.65
N ARG A 105 2.33 4.73 -4.30
CA ARG A 105 3.12 5.66 -5.12
C ARG A 105 4.58 5.22 -5.26
N ALA A 106 5.20 4.69 -4.19
CA ALA A 106 6.56 4.18 -4.24
C ALA A 106 6.70 2.98 -5.19
N ILE A 107 5.76 2.02 -5.10
CA ILE A 107 5.71 0.86 -6.00
C ILE A 107 5.49 1.31 -7.46
N ILE A 108 4.53 2.22 -7.69
CA ILE A 108 4.29 2.78 -9.02
C ILE A 108 5.55 3.47 -9.56
N ASN A 109 6.25 4.27 -8.75
CA ASN A 109 7.49 4.91 -9.17
C ASN A 109 8.59 3.90 -9.50
N HIS A 110 8.67 2.77 -8.80
CA HIS A 110 9.59 1.68 -9.13
C HIS A 110 9.28 1.11 -10.51
N TYR A 111 8.02 0.76 -10.79
CA TYR A 111 7.60 0.23 -12.08
C TYR A 111 7.68 1.26 -13.21
N GLU A 112 7.39 2.53 -12.93
CA GLU A 112 7.49 3.61 -13.91
C GLU A 112 8.95 3.89 -14.32
N ARG A 113 9.91 3.73 -13.40
CA ARG A 113 11.34 3.80 -13.75
C ARG A 113 11.75 2.66 -14.69
N LYS A 114 11.13 1.48 -14.54
CA LYS A 114 11.42 0.29 -15.34
C LYS A 114 10.67 0.30 -16.69
N HIS A 115 9.45 0.82 -16.71
CA HIS A 115 8.55 0.86 -17.88
C HIS A 115 7.95 2.27 -18.06
N PRO A 116 8.74 3.25 -18.54
CA PRO A 116 8.30 4.63 -18.60
C PRO A 116 7.16 4.81 -19.62
N ARG A 117 6.05 5.46 -19.19
CA ARG A 117 4.90 5.80 -20.03
C ARG A 117 4.24 4.61 -20.74
N LYS A 118 4.33 3.40 -20.16
CA LYS A 118 3.62 2.24 -20.70
C LYS A 118 2.12 2.52 -20.76
N VAL A 119 1.54 2.33 -21.95
CA VAL A 119 0.10 2.46 -22.16
C VAL A 119 -0.60 1.23 -21.62
N TRP A 120 -1.67 1.44 -20.87
CA TRP A 120 -2.46 0.34 -20.33
C TRP A 120 -3.32 -0.25 -21.44
N SER A 121 -3.16 -1.55 -21.68
CA SER A 121 -4.00 -2.33 -22.58
C SER A 121 -4.84 -3.27 -21.74
N ALA A 122 -6.16 -3.10 -21.79
CA ALA A 122 -7.13 -3.92 -21.04
C ALA A 122 -7.21 -5.39 -21.49
N ALA A 123 -6.38 -5.81 -22.46
CA ALA A 123 -6.48 -7.10 -23.15
C ALA A 123 -5.74 -8.27 -22.48
N ALA A 124 -5.29 -8.14 -21.22
CA ALA A 124 -4.57 -9.20 -20.50
C ALA A 124 -5.16 -9.48 -19.10
N GLY A 125 -6.48 -9.42 -19.00
CA GLY A 125 -7.25 -9.96 -17.86
C GLY A 125 -7.77 -11.34 -18.19
#